data_AF-A0A9R0UAG4-F1
#
_entry.id   AF-A0A9R0UAG4-F1
#
_cell.length_a   1.000
_cell.length_b   1.000
_cell.length_c   1.000
_cell.angle_alpha   90.00
_cell.angle_beta   90.00
_cell.angle_gamma   90.00
#
_symmetry.space_group_name_H-M   'P 1'
#
loop_
_entity.id
_entity.type
_entity.pdbx_description
1 polymer ?
#
loop_
_entity_poly.entity_id
_entity_poly.type
_entity_poly.pdbx_seq_one_letter_code
_entity_poly.pdbx_strand_id
1 'polypeptide(L)'
;MRRTARLHLAVRGAAASEPAAAAMLDEIDRQRLESMTRHARAAAETGQLAVAEDECRDVLWSTTDGTLWHQLVERRAWSDERYAAWLGRLWVSALLP
;
A
#
# COMPACT_ATOMS: atom_id res chain seq x y z
N MET A 1 2.04 -9.03 5.59
CA MET A 1 1.01 -8.79 4.55
C MET A 1 0.03 -9.95 4.32
N ARG A 2 0.48 -11.21 4.36
CA ARG A 2 -0.30 -12.42 4.00
C ARG A 2 -1.77 -12.47 4.44
N ARG A 3 -2.08 -12.23 5.71
CA ARG A 3 -3.48 -12.25 6.22
C ARG A 3 -4.28 -11.03 5.77
N THR A 4 -3.74 -9.84 5.98
CA THR A 4 -4.43 -8.57 5.71
C THR A 4 -4.71 -8.36 4.23
N ALA A 5 -3.76 -8.73 3.36
CA ALA A 5 -3.91 -8.59 1.91
C ALA A 5 -5.07 -9.45 1.36
N ARG A 6 -5.18 -10.70 1.81
CA ARG A 6 -6.27 -11.61 1.40
C ARG A 6 -7.64 -11.10 1.87
N LEU A 7 -7.72 -10.61 3.11
CA LEU A 7 -8.97 -10.03 3.62
C LEU A 7 -9.37 -8.79 2.81
N HIS A 8 -8.43 -7.87 2.56
CA HIS A 8 -8.69 -6.67 1.77
C HIS A 8 -9.19 -7.02 0.36
N LEU A 9 -8.55 -7.99 -0.32
CA LEU A 9 -8.98 -8.44 -1.65
C LEU A 9 -10.37 -9.10 -1.64
N ALA A 10 -10.71 -9.88 -0.60
CA ALA A 10 -12.03 -10.48 -0.47
C ALA A 10 -13.12 -9.40 -0.27
N VAL A 11 -12.88 -8.43 0.62
CA VAL A 11 -13.79 -7.30 0.85
C VAL A 11 -13.96 -6.48 -0.43
N ARG A 12 -12.85 -6.19 -1.14
CA ARG A 12 -12.88 -5.48 -2.42
C ARG A 12 -13.66 -6.21 -3.51
N GLY A 13 -13.56 -7.53 -3.56
CA GLY A 13 -14.36 -8.35 -4.48
C GLY A 13 -15.86 -8.30 -4.20
N ALA A 14 -16.25 -8.27 -2.92
CA ALA A 14 -17.66 -8.21 -2.51
C ALA A 14 -18.26 -6.80 -2.64
N ALA A 15 -17.45 -5.74 -2.55
CA ALA A 15 -17.90 -4.35 -2.58
C ALA A 15 -18.70 -3.96 -3.85
N ALA A 16 -18.52 -4.69 -4.96
CA ALA A 16 -19.27 -4.44 -6.19
C ALA A 16 -20.77 -4.82 -6.10
N SER A 17 -21.14 -5.72 -5.19
CA SER A 17 -22.52 -6.22 -5.05
C SER A 17 -23.11 -6.05 -3.65
N GLU A 18 -22.26 -5.90 -2.62
CA GLU A 18 -22.66 -5.86 -1.21
C GLU A 18 -22.38 -4.47 -0.61
N PRO A 19 -23.41 -3.63 -0.33
CA PRO A 19 -23.21 -2.29 0.21
C PRO A 19 -22.45 -2.25 1.55
N ALA A 20 -22.66 -3.25 2.40
CA ALA A 20 -21.92 -3.36 3.66
C ALA A 20 -20.41 -3.63 3.44
N ALA A 21 -20.06 -4.40 2.39
CA ALA A 21 -18.67 -4.62 2.03
C ALA A 21 -18.03 -3.36 1.42
N ALA A 22 -18.79 -2.58 0.64
CA ALA A 22 -18.34 -1.28 0.13
C ALA A 22 -18.03 -0.31 1.28
N ALA A 23 -18.95 -0.16 2.24
CA ALA A 23 -18.74 0.69 3.42
C ALA A 23 -17.53 0.23 4.26
N MET A 24 -17.32 -1.08 4.41
CA MET A 24 -16.13 -1.62 5.08
C MET A 24 -14.84 -1.31 4.29
N LEU A 25 -14.87 -1.40 2.96
CA LEU A 25 -13.73 -1.07 2.11
C LEU A 25 -13.34 0.39 2.25
N ASP A 26 -14.32 1.30 2.19
CA ASP A 26 -14.10 2.75 2.35
C ASP A 26 -13.45 3.07 3.70
N GLU A 27 -13.91 2.41 4.77
CA GLU A 27 -13.33 2.58 6.10
C GLU A 27 -11.89 2.05 6.18
N ILE A 28 -11.60 0.89 5.59
CA ILE A 28 -10.24 0.35 5.50
C ILE A 28 -9.33 1.33 4.75
N ASP A 29 -9.78 1.84 3.60
CA ASP A 29 -8.99 2.73 2.76
C ASP A 29 -8.74 4.08 3.43
N ARG A 30 -9.73 4.60 4.16
CA ARG A 30 -9.60 5.80 4.99
C ARG A 30 -8.54 5.63 6.07
N GLN A 31 -8.59 4.54 6.85
CA GLN A 31 -7.61 4.27 7.91
C GLN A 31 -6.20 4.09 7.37
N ARG A 32 -6.08 3.42 6.21
CA ARG A 32 -4.80 3.25 5.51
C ARG A 32 -4.25 4.59 5.02
N LEU A 33 -5.09 5.42 4.42
CA LEU A 33 -4.68 6.74 3.94
C LEU A 33 -4.19 7.62 5.09
N GLU A 34 -4.92 7.65 6.20
CA GLU A 34 -4.51 8.37 7.41
C GLU A 34 -3.13 7.90 7.92
N SER A 35 -2.90 6.60 7.91
CA SER A 35 -1.62 6.02 8.32
C SER A 35 -0.48 6.39 7.36
N MET A 36 -0.73 6.36 6.04
CA MET A 36 0.28 6.75 5.05
C MET A 36 0.56 8.25 5.06
N THR A 37 -0.42 9.08 5.37
CA THR A 37 -0.21 10.53 5.59
C THR A 37 0.79 10.76 6.71
N ARG A 38 0.66 10.05 7.85
CA ARG A 38 1.63 10.17 8.94
C ARG A 38 3.03 9.72 8.54
N HIS A 39 3.15 8.64 7.76
CA HIS A 39 4.46 8.17 7.28
C HIS A 39 5.10 9.11 6.27
N ALA A 40 4.32 9.64 5.33
CA ALA A 40 4.80 10.58 4.33
C ALA A 40 5.29 11.88 4.97
N ARG A 41 4.55 12.40 5.95
CA ARG A 41 4.97 13.55 6.76
C ARG A 41 6.30 13.27 7.48
N ALA A 42 6.42 12.14 8.16
CA ALA A 42 7.66 11.78 8.84
C ALA A 42 8.85 11.64 7.86
N ALA A 43 8.59 11.15 6.63
CA ALA A 43 9.60 11.10 5.59
C ALA A 43 9.98 12.50 5.07
N ALA A 44 8.99 13.39 4.88
CA ALA A 44 9.23 14.77 4.46
C ALA A 44 10.05 15.56 5.49
N GLU A 45 9.80 15.34 6.79
CA GLU A 45 10.56 15.94 7.89
C GLU A 45 12.06 15.58 7.88
N THR A 46 12.46 14.51 7.19
CA THR A 46 13.89 14.18 6.99
C THR A 46 14.60 15.11 6.01
N GLY A 47 13.86 15.83 5.16
CA GLY A 47 14.40 16.65 4.07
C GLY A 47 15.00 15.85 2.91
N GLN A 48 14.77 14.53 2.85
CA GLN A 48 15.36 13.64 1.84
C GLN A 48 14.38 13.20 0.74
N LEU A 49 13.14 13.68 0.75
CA LEU A 49 12.21 13.36 -0.34
C LEU A 49 12.61 14.12 -1.61
N ALA A 50 12.70 13.39 -2.72
CA ALA A 50 12.83 13.95 -4.06
C ALA A 50 11.49 14.42 -4.65
N VAL A 51 10.38 14.06 -4.01
CA VAL A 51 8.99 14.37 -4.41
C VAL A 51 8.25 15.14 -3.32
N ALA A 52 7.07 15.66 -3.64
CA ALA A 52 6.20 16.29 -2.66
C ALA A 52 5.65 15.26 -1.63
N GLU A 53 5.28 15.74 -0.43
CA GLU A 53 4.77 14.89 0.65
C GLU A 53 3.50 14.12 0.25
N ASP A 54 2.59 14.77 -0.49
CA ASP A 54 1.36 14.17 -0.97
C ASP A 54 1.60 13.08 -2.03
N GLU A 55 2.56 13.28 -2.93
CA GLU A 55 3.00 12.26 -3.87
C GLU A 55 3.61 11.05 -3.13
N CYS A 56 4.46 11.29 -2.13
CA CYS A 56 5.00 10.23 -1.28
C CYS A 56 3.88 9.43 -0.59
N ARG A 57 2.88 10.11 0.01
CA ARG A 57 1.70 9.48 0.60
C ARG A 57 0.98 8.58 -0.39
N ASP A 58 0.73 9.08 -1.60
CA ASP A 58 -0.06 8.36 -2.61
C ASP A 58 0.68 7.14 -3.15
N VAL A 59 2.01 7.23 -3.31
CA VAL A 59 2.88 6.09 -3.64
C VAL A 59 2.84 5.04 -2.53
N LEU A 60 3.04 5.43 -1.28
CA LEU A 60 2.99 4.51 -0.13
C LEU A 60 1.59 3.86 -0.01
N TRP A 61 0.52 4.63 -0.14
CA TRP A 61 -0.85 4.13 -0.08
C TRP A 61 -1.17 3.15 -1.21
N SER A 62 -0.77 3.45 -2.43
CA SER A 62 -1.04 2.59 -3.59
C SER A 62 -0.25 1.28 -3.57
N THR A 63 0.93 1.27 -2.95
CA THR A 63 1.83 0.10 -2.97
C THR A 63 1.72 -0.78 -1.72
N THR A 64 0.94 -0.36 -0.72
CA THR A 64 0.76 -1.10 0.56
C THR A 64 -0.64 -1.72 0.74
N ASP A 65 -1.50 -1.68 -0.28
CA ASP A 65 -2.87 -2.24 -0.21
C ASP A 65 -2.89 -3.78 -0.22
N GLY A 66 -1.76 -4.39 -0.58
CA GLY A 66 -1.59 -5.84 -0.68
C GLY A 66 -1.88 -6.38 -2.08
N THR A 67 -2.33 -5.56 -3.02
CA THR A 67 -2.55 -5.95 -4.42
C THR A 67 -1.24 -6.40 -5.05
N LEU A 68 -0.17 -5.61 -4.94
CA LEU A 68 1.16 -5.97 -5.48
C LEU A 68 1.72 -7.24 -4.81
N TRP A 69 1.56 -7.37 -3.50
CA TRP A 69 1.95 -8.56 -2.76
C TRP A 69 1.23 -9.80 -3.31
N HIS A 70 -0.09 -9.75 -3.50
CA HIS A 70 -0.85 -10.87 -4.05
C HIS A 70 -0.40 -11.24 -5.47
N GLN A 71 -0.19 -10.25 -6.33
CA GLN A 71 0.27 -10.49 -7.71
C GLN A 71 1.66 -11.13 -7.74
N LEU A 72 2.63 -10.60 -6.98
CA LEU A 72 4.02 -11.04 -7.07
C LEU A 72 4.31 -12.27 -6.22
N VAL A 73 3.84 -12.31 -4.98
CA VAL A 73 4.08 -13.42 -4.05
C VAL A 73 3.15 -14.59 -4.36
N GLU A 74 1.83 -14.37 -4.39
CA GLU A 74 0.89 -15.50 -4.54
C GLU A 74 0.77 -15.98 -5.98
N ARG A 75 0.67 -15.07 -6.97
CA ARG A 75 0.47 -15.48 -8.38
C ARG A 75 1.76 -15.74 -9.14
N ARG A 76 2.88 -15.12 -8.74
CA ARG A 76 4.19 -15.26 -9.42
C ARG A 76 5.25 -15.93 -8.56
N ALA A 77 4.87 -16.49 -7.41
CA ALA A 77 5.72 -17.29 -6.53
C ALA A 77 7.00 -16.57 -6.06
N TRP A 78 6.98 -15.24 -5.93
CA TRP A 78 8.06 -14.55 -5.23
C TRP A 78 8.02 -14.93 -3.74
N SER A 79 9.19 -14.97 -3.10
CA SER A 79 9.23 -15.02 -1.64
C SER A 79 8.85 -13.66 -1.04
N ASP A 80 8.41 -13.65 0.22
CA ASP A 80 8.10 -12.43 0.95
C ASP A 80 9.33 -11.51 1.05
N GLU A 81 10.52 -12.09 1.24
CA GLU A 81 11.80 -11.37 1.34
C GLU A 81 12.16 -10.70 0.01
N ARG A 82 11.99 -11.42 -1.10
CA ARG A 82 12.21 -10.87 -2.43
C ARG A 82 11.27 -9.70 -2.70
N TYR A 83 9.99 -9.84 -2.36
CA TYR A 83 8.99 -8.78 -2.51
C TYR A 83 9.36 -7.55 -1.67
N ALA A 84 9.70 -7.73 -0.39
CA ALA A 84 10.08 -6.64 0.50
C ALA A 84 11.33 -5.89 -0.02
N ALA A 85 12.36 -6.62 -0.45
CA ALA A 85 13.57 -6.01 -0.99
C ALA A 85 13.31 -5.26 -2.31
N TRP A 86 12.44 -5.79 -3.16
CA TRP A 86 12.03 -5.11 -4.39
C TRP A 86 11.21 -3.85 -4.11
N LEU A 87 10.22 -3.93 -3.21
CA LEU A 87 9.39 -2.79 -2.85
C LEU A 87 10.23 -1.67 -2.23
N GLY A 88 11.20 -2.02 -1.39
CA GLY A 88 12.16 -1.05 -0.85
C GLY A 88 12.96 -0.35 -1.95
N ARG A 89 13.48 -1.09 -2.94
CA ARG A 89 14.17 -0.47 -4.09
C ARG A 89 13.25 0.42 -4.91
N LEU A 90 12.01 0.00 -5.15
CA LEU A 90 11.01 0.79 -5.86
C LEU A 90 10.76 2.13 -5.16
N TRP A 91 10.59 2.12 -3.84
CA TRP A 91 10.40 3.36 -3.07
C TRP A 91 11.64 4.22 -3.06
N VAL A 92 12.83 3.66 -2.83
CA VAL A 92 14.08 4.42 -2.89
C VAL A 92 14.22 5.11 -4.24
N SER A 93 14.00 4.40 -5.35
CA SER A 93 14.13 4.99 -6.69
C SER A 93 13.08 6.04 -7.03
N ALA A 94 11.90 5.95 -6.42
CA ALA A 94 10.78 6.84 -6.72
C ALA A 94 10.72 8.06 -5.80
N LEU A 95 11.16 7.92 -4.54
CA LEU A 95 10.92 8.89 -3.47
C LEU A 95 12.18 9.60 -3.00
N LEU A 96 13.37 9.05 -3.27
CA LEU A 96 14.64 9.58 -2.79
C LEU A 96 15.55 10.01 -3.96
N PRO A 97 16.48 10.95 -3.73
CA PRO A 97 17.48 11.38 -4.71
C PRO A 97 18.43 10.28 -5.19
#